data_AF-A0AB38BU31-F1
#
_entry.id   AF-A0AB38BU31-F1
#
_cell.length_a   1.000
_cell.length_b   1.000
_cell.length_c   1.000
_cell.angle_alpha   90.00
_cell.angle_beta   90.00
_cell.angle_gamma   90.00
#
_symmetry.space_group_name_H-M   'P 1'
#
loop_
_entity.id
_entity.type
_entity.pdbx_description
1 polymer ?
#
loop_
_entity_poly.entity_id
_entity_poly.type
_entity_poly.pdbx_seq_one_letter_code
_entity_poly.pdbx_strand_id
1 'polypeptide(L)'
;MSLKYPFYRTIRELVSAPNSGYSSWAYIRDKDYARSPQHFIRAYLLIQKDLSILFEYIEPSDESATAYSYRIHGLLMRTCIEVEANFKAILLENGYVPELNRFGSQILNMHVYRKVNVSHHLSSYEVLLPIWSGGGKIFTPYKAWEANNRVEWYEAYNLSKHNRHEAFKMATFETLVNAVSGLLVLLTAQFKTETFSAGSEGISVEGYDYHSHEAAIGDLFRVKYPEDWSEDELYDFDWSVLSQENIRFAKFDYNK
;
A
#
# COMPACT_ATOMS: atom_id res chain seq x y z
N MET A 1 -11.66 15.67 -17.89
CA MET A 1 -10.43 16.39 -18.32
C MET A 1 -9.29 15.64 -17.69
N SER A 2 -8.38 15.08 -18.50
CA SER A 2 -7.25 14.29 -18.03
C SER A 2 -6.25 15.15 -17.24
N LEU A 3 -5.52 14.52 -16.32
CA LEU A 3 -4.66 15.20 -15.36
C LEU A 3 -3.25 15.45 -15.91
N LYS A 4 -2.83 16.71 -15.98
CA LYS A 4 -1.54 17.11 -16.58
C LYS A 4 -0.33 16.95 -15.67
N TYR A 5 -0.54 16.73 -14.38
CA TYR A 5 0.54 16.57 -13.40
C TYR A 5 0.26 15.36 -12.51
N PRO A 6 1.26 14.51 -12.25
CA PRO A 6 1.13 13.47 -11.24
C PRO A 6 1.00 14.09 -9.85
N PHE A 7 0.21 13.46 -8.98
CA PHE A 7 0.14 13.86 -7.58
C PHE A 7 1.27 13.24 -6.76
N TYR A 8 1.72 13.92 -5.70
CA TYR A 8 2.70 13.35 -4.77
C TYR A 8 2.23 12.01 -4.22
N ARG A 9 3.12 11.01 -4.25
CA ARG A 9 2.88 9.65 -3.74
C ARG A 9 1.63 8.97 -4.30
N THR A 10 1.14 9.33 -5.48
CA THR A 10 -0.08 8.73 -6.05
C THR A 10 0.19 8.19 -7.44
N ILE A 11 -0.03 6.88 -7.62
CA ILE A 11 -0.04 6.24 -8.94
C ILE A 11 -1.46 6.19 -9.47
N ARG A 12 -1.57 6.52 -10.75
CA ARG A 12 -2.78 6.38 -11.56
C ARG A 12 -2.38 5.92 -12.95
N GLU A 13 -3.32 5.31 -13.66
CA GLU A 13 -3.10 4.94 -15.05
C GLU A 13 -2.88 6.18 -15.93
N LEU A 14 -2.09 6.01 -16.99
CA LEU A 14 -1.87 7.04 -18.01
C LEU A 14 -2.77 6.80 -19.21
N VAL A 15 -3.25 7.88 -19.82
CA VAL A 15 -3.85 7.85 -21.15
C VAL A 15 -2.85 7.22 -22.13
N SER A 16 -3.35 6.29 -22.95
CA SER A 16 -2.53 5.64 -23.97
C SER A 16 -2.05 6.67 -25.00
N ALA A 17 -0.74 6.89 -25.04
CA ALA A 17 -0.08 7.89 -25.87
C ALA A 17 1.35 7.46 -26.18
N PRO A 18 2.02 8.04 -27.19
CA PRO A 18 3.45 7.86 -27.35
C PRO A 18 4.18 8.16 -26.03
N ASN A 19 5.13 7.31 -25.65
CA ASN A 19 5.90 7.43 -24.40
C ASN A 19 5.11 7.22 -23.08
N SER A 20 3.82 6.81 -23.13
CA SER A 20 3.04 6.53 -21.91
C SER A 20 3.62 5.38 -21.10
N GLY A 21 4.22 4.37 -21.75
CA GLY A 21 4.92 3.26 -21.08
C GLY A 21 6.06 3.74 -20.18
N TYR A 22 6.97 4.57 -20.69
CA TYR A 22 8.04 5.19 -19.89
C TYR A 22 7.47 6.13 -18.81
N SER A 23 6.50 6.96 -19.20
CA SER A 23 5.89 7.94 -18.30
C SER A 23 5.07 7.30 -17.18
N SER A 24 4.67 6.03 -17.28
CA SER A 24 3.91 5.30 -16.26
C SER A 24 4.69 4.97 -14.99
N TRP A 25 6.03 5.03 -15.03
CA TRP A 25 6.87 4.69 -13.89
C TRP A 25 8.00 5.70 -13.65
N ALA A 26 8.47 6.40 -14.68
CA ALA A 26 9.68 7.22 -14.55
C ALA A 26 9.57 8.38 -13.55
N TYR A 27 8.37 8.95 -13.39
CA TYR A 27 8.13 10.02 -12.40
C TYR A 27 8.24 9.55 -10.95
N ILE A 28 8.00 8.26 -10.69
CA ILE A 28 8.09 7.65 -9.35
C ILE A 28 9.52 7.75 -8.81
N ARG A 29 10.52 7.73 -9.70
CA ARG A 29 11.95 7.82 -9.34
C ARG A 29 12.44 9.25 -9.10
N ASP A 30 11.62 10.26 -9.38
CA ASP A 30 12.00 11.64 -9.13
C ASP A 30 12.16 11.88 -7.63
N LYS A 31 13.24 12.54 -7.23
CA LYS A 31 13.52 12.87 -5.83
C LYS A 31 12.43 13.73 -5.17
N ASP A 32 11.67 14.48 -5.96
CA ASP A 32 10.62 15.37 -5.47
C ASP A 32 9.26 14.68 -5.42
N TYR A 33 9.10 13.48 -5.98
CA TYR A 33 7.84 12.73 -5.99
C TYR A 33 7.39 12.30 -4.60
N ALA A 34 8.34 11.87 -3.76
CA ALA A 34 8.07 11.40 -2.41
C ALA A 34 9.27 11.68 -1.50
N ARG A 35 9.01 12.08 -0.25
CA ARG A 35 10.10 12.26 0.73
C ARG A 35 10.56 10.91 1.28
N SER A 36 11.83 10.57 1.03
CA SER A 36 12.49 9.39 1.62
C SER A 36 11.76 8.05 1.38
N PRO A 37 11.30 7.74 0.14
CA PRO A 37 10.52 6.54 -0.16
C PRO A 37 11.24 5.23 0.20
N GLN A 38 12.56 5.21 0.08
CA GLN A 38 13.41 4.07 0.45
C GLN A 38 13.24 3.62 1.91
N HIS A 39 12.85 4.52 2.82
CA HIS A 39 12.61 4.15 4.22
C HIS A 39 11.36 3.27 4.37
N PHE A 40 10.29 3.60 3.64
CA PHE A 40 9.02 2.88 3.67
C PHE A 40 9.14 1.51 3.01
N ILE A 41 9.81 1.45 1.85
CA ILE A 41 10.11 0.18 1.18
C ILE A 41 10.96 -0.73 2.09
N ARG A 42 12.04 -0.21 2.66
CA ARG A 42 12.91 -1.01 3.55
C ARG A 42 12.15 -1.54 4.76
N ALA A 43 11.29 -0.73 5.38
CA ALA A 43 10.47 -1.17 6.51
C ALA A 43 9.56 -2.34 6.13
N TYR A 44 8.91 -2.26 4.97
CA TYR A 44 8.09 -3.34 4.45
C TYR A 44 8.87 -4.61 4.10
N LEU A 45 10.03 -4.50 3.44
CA LEU A 45 10.87 -5.68 3.15
C LEU A 45 11.33 -6.38 4.42
N LEU A 46 11.60 -5.64 5.50
CA LEU A 46 11.91 -6.23 6.81
C LEU A 46 10.69 -6.93 7.43
N ILE A 47 9.49 -6.33 7.33
CA ILE A 47 8.24 -6.97 7.75
C ILE A 47 7.98 -8.26 6.97
N GLN A 48 8.20 -8.23 5.65
CA GLN A 48 8.02 -9.38 4.77
C GLN A 48 9.00 -10.51 5.13
N LYS A 49 10.27 -10.16 5.41
CA LYS A 49 11.26 -11.12 5.91
C LYS A 49 10.84 -11.74 7.26
N ASP A 50 10.37 -10.93 8.20
CA ASP A 50 9.86 -11.42 9.49
C ASP A 50 8.62 -12.32 9.30
N LEU A 51 7.78 -12.04 8.31
CA LEU A 51 6.63 -12.87 7.94
C LEU A 51 7.08 -14.22 7.35
N SER A 52 8.09 -14.23 6.46
CA SER A 52 8.66 -15.47 5.93
C SER A 52 9.25 -16.35 7.02
N ILE A 53 9.92 -15.76 8.02
CA ILE A 53 10.39 -16.50 9.21
C ILE A 53 9.21 -17.10 9.98
N LEU A 54 8.08 -16.40 10.08
CA LEU A 54 6.89 -16.94 10.75
C LEU A 54 6.34 -18.17 10.01
N PHE A 55 6.41 -18.20 8.67
CA PHE A 55 5.97 -19.34 7.87
C PHE A 55 6.79 -20.61 8.12
N GLU A 56 8.01 -20.51 8.64
CA GLU A 56 8.79 -21.69 9.08
C GLU A 56 8.11 -22.46 10.23
N TYR A 57 7.22 -21.81 10.97
CA TYR A 57 6.52 -22.38 12.13
C TYR A 57 5.01 -22.50 11.93
N ILE A 58 4.42 -21.67 11.07
CA ILE A 58 2.98 -21.59 10.83
C ILE A 58 2.74 -21.72 9.34
N GLU A 59 2.23 -22.88 8.92
CA GLU A 59 1.89 -23.13 7.53
C GLU A 59 0.81 -22.15 7.05
N PRO A 60 1.03 -21.36 5.97
CA PRO A 60 0.01 -20.49 5.38
C PRO A 60 -1.21 -21.29 4.94
N SER A 61 -2.26 -21.35 5.75
CA SER A 61 -3.40 -22.25 5.55
C SER A 61 -4.61 -21.79 6.35
N ASP A 62 -5.80 -22.24 5.97
CA ASP A 62 -7.02 -21.90 6.69
C ASP A 62 -7.05 -22.55 8.09
N GLU A 63 -6.40 -23.71 8.26
CA GLU A 63 -6.24 -24.39 9.55
C GLU A 63 -5.42 -23.55 10.55
N SER A 64 -4.46 -22.77 10.06
CA SER A 64 -3.60 -21.93 10.89
C SER A 64 -4.06 -20.48 10.97
N ALA A 65 -5.08 -20.08 10.21
CA ALA A 65 -5.56 -18.69 10.09
C ALA A 65 -5.88 -18.04 11.45
N THR A 66 -6.44 -18.82 12.38
CA THR A 66 -6.81 -18.34 13.73
C THR A 66 -5.69 -18.43 14.76
N ALA A 67 -4.50 -18.94 14.38
CA ALA A 67 -3.36 -19.00 15.29
C ALA A 67 -2.98 -17.59 15.74
N TYR A 68 -2.69 -17.41 17.02
CA TYR A 68 -2.24 -16.13 17.58
C TYR A 68 -1.07 -16.38 18.53
N SER A 69 -0.13 -15.45 18.56
CA SER A 69 1.07 -15.56 19.39
C SER A 69 1.67 -14.19 19.63
N TYR A 70 2.62 -14.09 20.58
CA TYR A 70 3.31 -12.84 20.81
C TYR A 70 4.17 -12.40 19.61
N ARG A 71 4.61 -13.35 18.78
CA ARG A 71 5.34 -13.06 17.54
C ARG A 71 4.39 -12.48 16.48
N ILE A 72 3.21 -13.07 16.30
CA ILE A 72 2.18 -12.56 15.38
C ILE A 72 1.75 -11.16 15.81
N HIS A 73 1.38 -10.99 17.08
CA HIS A 73 0.99 -9.68 17.61
C HIS A 73 2.11 -8.64 17.46
N GLY A 74 3.35 -8.98 17.79
CA GLY A 74 4.49 -8.07 17.64
C GLY A 74 4.74 -7.63 16.18
N LEU A 75 4.55 -8.53 15.22
CA LEU A 75 4.66 -8.20 13.80
C LEU A 75 3.44 -7.39 13.31
N LEU A 76 2.23 -7.69 13.77
CA LEU A 76 1.02 -6.93 13.47
C LEU A 76 1.15 -5.47 13.94
N MET A 77 1.65 -5.25 15.16
CA MET A 77 1.88 -3.90 15.70
C MET A 77 2.84 -3.09 14.82
N ARG A 78 3.98 -3.68 14.45
CA ARG A 78 4.97 -3.03 13.57
C ARG A 78 4.37 -2.72 12.19
N THR A 79 3.62 -3.66 11.63
CA THR A 79 2.94 -3.49 10.33
C THR A 79 1.94 -2.33 10.37
N CYS A 80 1.08 -2.27 11.39
CA CYS A 80 0.10 -1.19 11.51
C CYS A 80 0.75 0.18 11.76
N ILE A 81 1.88 0.25 12.47
CA ILE A 81 2.64 1.50 12.61
C ILE A 81 3.13 2.00 11.24
N GLU A 82 3.66 1.11 10.39
CA GLU A 82 4.10 1.47 9.03
C GLU A 82 2.94 1.85 8.12
N VAL A 83 1.77 1.21 8.26
CA VAL A 83 0.53 1.62 7.57
C VAL A 83 0.17 3.07 7.94
N GLU A 84 0.12 3.38 9.23
CA GLU A 84 -0.21 4.74 9.69
C GLU A 84 0.84 5.76 9.21
N ALA A 85 2.13 5.39 9.21
CA ALA A 85 3.19 6.26 8.71
C ALA A 85 3.03 6.57 7.21
N ASN A 86 2.69 5.58 6.39
CA ASN A 86 2.43 5.77 4.96
C ASN A 86 1.23 6.68 4.72
N PHE A 87 0.10 6.46 5.40
CA PHE A 87 -1.06 7.34 5.26
C PHE A 87 -0.75 8.79 5.65
N LYS A 88 -0.01 9.00 6.75
CA LYS A 88 0.42 10.33 7.17
C LYS A 88 1.29 10.99 6.11
N ALA A 89 2.25 10.25 5.53
CA ALA A 89 3.11 10.78 4.48
C ALA A 89 2.32 11.21 3.24
N ILE A 90 1.37 10.38 2.77
CA ILE A 90 0.49 10.71 1.64
C ILE A 90 -0.29 12.00 1.91
N LEU A 91 -0.97 12.09 3.06
CA LEU A 91 -1.81 13.23 3.40
C LEU A 91 -0.98 14.52 3.55
N LEU A 92 0.11 14.47 4.31
CA LEU A 92 0.89 15.67 4.64
C LEU A 92 1.70 16.20 3.45
N GLU A 93 2.24 15.34 2.58
CA GLU A 93 2.97 15.78 1.38
C GLU A 93 2.02 16.40 0.35
N ASN A 94 0.76 15.98 0.35
CA ASN A 94 -0.32 16.62 -0.42
C ASN A 94 -0.95 17.84 0.27
N GLY A 95 -0.42 18.28 1.42
CA GLY A 95 -0.87 19.51 2.10
C GLY A 95 -2.20 19.39 2.84
N TYR A 96 -2.61 18.17 3.22
CA TYR A 96 -3.72 17.99 4.15
C TYR A 96 -3.45 18.68 5.49
N VAL A 97 -4.46 19.37 6.04
CA VAL A 97 -4.37 20.04 7.34
C VAL A 97 -5.20 19.24 8.36
N PRO A 98 -4.57 18.45 9.24
CA PRO A 98 -5.30 17.66 10.21
C PRO A 98 -6.04 18.55 11.21
N GLU A 99 -7.27 18.19 11.53
CA GLU A 99 -7.99 18.79 12.65
C GLU A 99 -7.23 18.56 13.97
N LEU A 100 -7.35 19.49 14.90
CA LEU A 100 -6.76 19.38 16.23
C LEU A 100 -7.82 18.95 17.23
N ASN A 101 -7.46 18.02 18.11
CA ASN A 101 -8.31 17.67 19.25
C ASN A 101 -8.29 18.79 20.30
N ARG A 102 -9.11 18.64 21.35
CA ARG A 102 -9.20 19.60 22.47
C ARG A 102 -7.87 19.88 23.21
N PHE A 103 -6.84 19.04 22.98
CA PHE A 103 -5.51 19.17 23.58
C PHE A 103 -4.45 19.67 22.56
N GLY A 104 -4.88 20.13 21.38
CA GLY A 104 -3.98 20.63 20.34
C GLY A 104 -3.19 19.55 19.59
N SER A 105 -3.52 18.27 19.75
CA SER A 105 -2.87 17.18 19.00
C SER A 105 -3.62 16.88 17.71
N GLN A 106 -2.89 16.60 16.63
CA GLN A 106 -3.44 16.25 15.33
C GLN A 106 -4.29 14.98 15.40
N ILE A 107 -5.48 15.03 14.77
CA ILE A 107 -6.38 13.88 14.63
C ILE A 107 -6.03 13.17 13.32
N LEU A 108 -5.26 12.09 13.45
CA LEU A 108 -4.87 11.23 12.32
C LEU A 108 -5.18 9.78 12.70
N ASN A 109 -6.30 9.27 12.20
CA ASN A 109 -6.83 7.94 12.49
C ASN A 109 -7.40 7.31 11.21
N MET A 110 -7.85 6.06 11.29
CA MET A 110 -8.32 5.33 10.10
C MET A 110 -9.55 5.94 9.41
N HIS A 111 -10.36 6.72 10.13
CA HIS A 111 -11.45 7.48 9.50
C HIS A 111 -10.90 8.58 8.58
N VAL A 112 -9.86 9.30 9.02
CA VAL A 112 -9.16 10.30 8.18
C VAL A 112 -8.42 9.63 7.03
N TYR A 113 -7.69 8.54 7.30
CA TYR A 113 -6.90 7.83 6.29
C TYR A 113 -7.72 7.26 5.14
N ARG A 114 -9.00 6.95 5.38
CA ARG A 114 -9.92 6.51 4.32
C ARG A 114 -10.08 7.52 3.18
N LYS A 115 -9.80 8.82 3.41
CA LYS A 115 -9.76 9.84 2.33
C LYS A 115 -8.78 9.47 1.21
N VAL A 116 -7.72 8.73 1.53
CA VAL A 116 -6.73 8.24 0.54
C VAL A 116 -7.34 7.25 -0.45
N ASN A 117 -8.43 6.58 -0.10
CA ASN A 117 -9.11 5.67 -1.02
C ASN A 117 -9.58 6.38 -2.31
N VAL A 118 -9.95 7.65 -2.22
CA VAL A 118 -10.43 8.44 -3.36
C VAL A 118 -9.33 8.65 -4.40
N SER A 119 -8.09 8.84 -3.97
CA SER A 119 -6.98 9.11 -4.89
C SER A 119 -6.28 7.85 -5.40
N HIS A 120 -6.27 6.78 -4.60
CA HIS A 120 -5.48 5.57 -4.81
C HIS A 120 -6.30 4.32 -5.12
N HIS A 121 -7.64 4.35 -5.01
CA HIS A 121 -8.53 3.20 -5.26
C HIS A 121 -8.15 1.96 -4.42
N LEU A 122 -7.76 2.17 -3.15
CA LEU A 122 -7.20 1.12 -2.28
C LEU A 122 -8.15 -0.07 -2.10
N SER A 123 -9.46 0.17 -2.12
CA SER A 123 -10.50 -0.86 -2.02
C SER A 123 -10.53 -1.82 -3.21
N SER A 124 -10.06 -1.37 -4.38
CA SER A 124 -10.11 -2.10 -5.65
C SER A 124 -8.89 -3.00 -5.88
N TYR A 125 -7.91 -2.98 -4.97
CA TYR A 125 -6.74 -3.87 -5.01
C TYR A 125 -7.05 -5.26 -4.47
N GLU A 126 -6.48 -6.28 -5.12
CA GLU A 126 -6.42 -7.64 -4.62
C GLU A 126 -4.97 -8.07 -4.40
N VAL A 127 -4.70 -8.77 -3.29
CA VAL A 127 -3.38 -9.31 -2.97
C VAL A 127 -3.46 -10.82 -2.86
N LEU A 128 -2.80 -11.53 -3.77
CA LEU A 128 -2.69 -12.98 -3.73
C LEU A 128 -1.43 -13.39 -2.97
N LEU A 129 -1.57 -14.28 -2.00
CA LEU A 129 -0.47 -15.04 -1.39
C LEU A 129 -0.45 -16.44 -2.01
N PRO A 130 0.44 -16.73 -2.98
CA PRO A 130 0.38 -17.99 -3.74
C PRO A 130 0.71 -19.23 -2.92
N ILE A 131 1.55 -19.09 -1.89
CA ILE A 131 2.00 -20.20 -1.05
C ILE A 131 0.94 -20.65 -0.04
N TRP A 132 -0.23 -20.01 0.01
CA TRP A 132 -1.32 -20.45 0.88
C TRP A 132 -1.84 -21.82 0.43
N SER A 133 -1.87 -22.78 1.35
CA SER A 133 -2.34 -24.15 1.14
C SER A 133 -3.76 -24.14 0.56
N GLY A 134 -3.98 -24.94 -0.49
CA GLY A 134 -5.26 -24.96 -1.23
C GLY A 134 -5.27 -24.13 -2.52
N GLY A 135 -4.11 -23.62 -2.98
CA GLY A 135 -3.98 -22.96 -4.29
C GLY A 135 -3.86 -21.43 -4.23
N GLY A 136 -3.45 -20.90 -3.08
CA GLY A 136 -3.30 -19.46 -2.85
C GLY A 136 -4.53 -18.85 -2.17
N LYS A 137 -4.33 -17.68 -1.55
CA LYS A 137 -5.40 -16.92 -0.89
C LYS A 137 -5.35 -15.45 -1.29
N ILE A 138 -6.52 -14.91 -1.63
CA ILE A 138 -6.69 -13.51 -2.02
C ILE A 138 -7.13 -12.71 -0.79
N PHE A 139 -6.46 -11.59 -0.55
CA PHE A 139 -6.75 -10.61 0.48
C PHE A 139 -7.18 -9.30 -0.19
N THR A 140 -8.27 -8.71 0.31
CA THR A 140 -8.78 -7.41 -0.15
C THR A 140 -8.81 -6.44 1.04
N PRO A 141 -7.65 -5.93 1.49
CA PRO A 141 -7.48 -5.34 2.81
C PRO A 141 -8.31 -4.08 3.07
N TYR A 142 -8.71 -3.37 2.02
CA TYR A 142 -9.48 -2.12 2.10
C TYR A 142 -10.88 -2.21 1.48
N LYS A 143 -11.34 -3.40 1.05
CA LYS A 143 -12.65 -3.58 0.39
C LYS A 143 -13.83 -3.01 1.17
N ALA A 144 -13.78 -3.10 2.50
CA ALA A 144 -14.79 -2.53 3.39
C ALA A 144 -15.05 -1.02 3.17
N TRP A 145 -14.10 -0.29 2.59
CA TRP A 145 -14.23 1.13 2.33
C TRP A 145 -15.20 1.49 1.20
N GLU A 146 -15.51 0.57 0.29
CA GLU A 146 -16.59 0.74 -0.70
C GLU A 146 -17.93 0.97 -0.01
N ALA A 147 -18.20 0.19 1.05
CA ALA A 147 -19.44 0.24 1.82
C ALA A 147 -19.37 1.17 3.02
N ASN A 148 -18.36 2.04 3.12
CA ASN A 148 -18.20 2.96 4.26
C ASN A 148 -18.03 2.26 5.61
N ASN A 149 -17.51 1.03 5.58
CA ASN A 149 -17.28 0.20 6.75
C ASN A 149 -15.85 0.32 7.28
N ARG A 150 -15.65 -0.22 8.47
CA ARG A 150 -14.34 -0.27 9.13
C ARG A 150 -13.52 -1.44 8.60
N VAL A 151 -12.20 -1.31 8.74
CA VAL A 151 -11.24 -2.32 8.29
C VAL A 151 -10.98 -3.28 9.44
N GLU A 152 -11.42 -4.52 9.28
CA GLU A 152 -11.45 -5.52 10.36
C GLU A 152 -10.07 -5.77 10.98
N TRP A 153 -9.03 -5.92 10.15
CA TRP A 153 -7.68 -6.19 10.65
C TRP A 153 -7.12 -5.02 11.47
N TYR A 154 -7.50 -3.79 11.13
CA TYR A 154 -7.09 -2.60 11.88
C TYR A 154 -7.89 -2.44 13.18
N GLU A 155 -9.17 -2.84 13.19
CA GLU A 155 -9.94 -2.92 14.43
C GLU A 155 -9.36 -3.96 15.40
N ALA A 156 -9.00 -5.14 14.89
CA ALA A 156 -8.32 -6.17 15.68
C ALA A 156 -6.96 -5.67 16.24
N TYR A 157 -6.19 -4.94 15.44
CA TYR A 157 -4.98 -4.24 15.91
C TYR A 157 -5.29 -3.25 17.04
N ASN A 158 -6.26 -2.34 16.87
CA ASN A 158 -6.57 -1.33 17.88
C ASN A 158 -7.08 -1.95 19.18
N LEU A 159 -7.95 -2.96 19.10
CA LEU A 159 -8.47 -3.67 20.26
C LEU A 159 -7.35 -4.42 20.98
N SER A 160 -6.49 -5.14 20.26
CA SER A 160 -5.36 -5.88 20.87
C SER A 160 -4.28 -4.96 21.45
N LYS A 161 -4.12 -3.74 20.92
CA LYS A 161 -3.25 -2.68 21.47
C LYS A 161 -3.76 -2.11 22.78
N HIS A 162 -5.05 -1.79 22.88
CA HIS A 162 -5.64 -1.11 24.04
C HIS A 162 -6.17 -2.06 25.12
N ASN A 163 -6.68 -3.23 24.74
CA ASN A 163 -7.21 -4.25 25.62
C ASN A 163 -6.52 -5.60 25.38
N ARG A 164 -5.19 -5.61 25.52
CA ARG A 164 -4.38 -6.80 25.23
C ARG A 164 -4.81 -8.04 26.02
N HIS A 165 -5.21 -7.88 27.28
CA HIS A 165 -5.56 -9.03 28.11
C HIS A 165 -6.71 -9.86 27.51
N GLU A 166 -7.73 -9.20 26.97
CA GLU A 166 -8.92 -9.86 26.43
C GLU A 166 -8.86 -10.04 24.90
N ALA A 167 -8.28 -9.07 24.20
CA ALA A 167 -8.27 -9.00 22.74
C ALA A 167 -6.98 -9.53 22.09
N PHE A 168 -6.01 -10.06 22.85
CA PHE A 168 -4.79 -10.64 22.28
C PHE A 168 -5.08 -11.75 21.24
N LYS A 169 -6.13 -12.54 21.47
CA LYS A 169 -6.60 -13.58 20.53
C LYS A 169 -7.08 -13.03 19.17
N MET A 170 -7.38 -11.73 19.08
CA MET A 170 -7.77 -11.09 17.81
C MET A 170 -6.56 -10.80 16.92
N ALA A 171 -5.34 -10.80 17.45
CA ALA A 171 -4.11 -10.69 16.66
C ALA A 171 -3.77 -12.06 16.04
N THR A 172 -4.65 -12.54 15.17
CA THR A 172 -4.50 -13.82 14.48
C THR A 172 -3.51 -13.73 13.32
N PHE A 173 -3.03 -14.87 12.86
CA PHE A 173 -2.18 -15.00 11.69
C PHE A 173 -2.84 -14.40 10.44
N GLU A 174 -4.12 -14.67 10.21
CA GLU A 174 -4.87 -14.06 9.11
C GLU A 174 -4.97 -12.54 9.25
N THR A 175 -5.21 -12.02 10.46
CA THR A 175 -5.23 -10.58 10.72
C THR A 175 -3.90 -9.94 10.37
N LEU A 176 -2.78 -10.59 10.73
CA LEU A 176 -1.44 -10.16 10.38
C LEU A 176 -1.22 -10.17 8.85
N VAL A 177 -1.52 -11.27 8.15
CA VAL A 177 -1.31 -11.34 6.69
C VAL A 177 -2.18 -10.31 5.96
N ASN A 178 -3.40 -10.08 6.42
CA ASN A 178 -4.28 -9.05 5.88
C ASN A 178 -3.72 -7.62 6.13
N ALA A 179 -3.16 -7.35 7.32
CA ALA A 179 -2.46 -6.09 7.59
C ALA A 179 -1.19 -5.89 6.75
N VAL A 180 -0.40 -6.94 6.53
CA VAL A 180 0.80 -6.90 5.65
C VAL A 180 0.37 -6.67 4.20
N SER A 181 -0.73 -7.29 3.76
CA SER A 181 -1.35 -7.04 2.45
C SER A 181 -1.82 -5.60 2.34
N GLY A 182 -2.43 -5.02 3.38
CA GLY A 182 -2.80 -3.60 3.43
C GLY A 182 -1.60 -2.67 3.29
N LEU A 183 -0.50 -2.96 3.99
CA LEU A 183 0.75 -2.20 3.83
C LEU A 183 1.32 -2.31 2.40
N LEU A 184 1.28 -3.50 1.80
CA LEU A 184 1.69 -3.71 0.42
C LEU A 184 0.84 -2.91 -0.56
N VAL A 185 -0.49 -2.91 -0.40
CA VAL A 185 -1.39 -2.11 -1.25
C VAL A 185 -1.04 -0.63 -1.16
N LEU A 186 -0.79 -0.09 0.03
CA LEU A 186 -0.37 1.30 0.18
C LEU A 186 0.96 1.61 -0.50
N LEU A 187 1.94 0.73 -0.40
CA LEU A 187 3.24 0.95 -1.05
C LEU A 187 3.13 0.81 -2.56
N THR A 188 2.35 -0.16 -3.03
CA THR A 188 2.11 -0.40 -4.46
C THR A 188 1.35 0.76 -5.09
N ALA A 189 0.39 1.34 -4.39
CA ALA A 189 -0.35 2.52 -4.87
C ALA A 189 0.49 3.81 -4.86
N GLN A 190 1.62 3.83 -4.14
CA GLN A 190 2.58 4.95 -4.15
C GLN A 190 3.74 4.72 -5.13
N PHE A 191 4.23 3.49 -5.25
CA PHE A 191 5.53 3.17 -5.87
C PHE A 191 5.50 2.04 -6.91
N LYS A 192 4.34 1.44 -7.20
CA LYS A 192 4.20 0.28 -8.08
C LYS A 192 5.09 -0.87 -7.57
N THR A 193 6.13 -1.22 -8.32
CA THR A 193 7.12 -2.24 -7.97
C THR A 193 8.49 -1.63 -7.64
N GLU A 194 8.61 -0.30 -7.59
CA GLU A 194 9.86 0.41 -7.36
C GLU A 194 10.38 0.21 -5.94
N THR A 195 11.62 -0.29 -5.82
CA THR A 195 12.25 -0.60 -4.53
C THR A 195 13.29 0.43 -4.09
N PHE A 196 13.64 1.39 -4.96
CA PHE A 196 14.66 2.43 -4.71
C PHE A 196 16.00 1.85 -4.24
N SER A 197 16.38 0.68 -4.77
CA SER A 197 17.65 0.03 -4.43
C SER A 197 18.82 0.84 -5.02
N ALA A 198 19.96 0.84 -4.32
CA ALA A 198 21.18 1.48 -4.82
C ALA A 198 21.93 0.62 -5.87
N GLY A 199 21.47 -0.62 -6.09
CA GLY A 199 22.07 -1.54 -7.06
C GLY A 199 21.65 -1.22 -8.49
N SER A 200 22.41 -1.71 -9.46
CA SER A 200 21.98 -1.70 -10.86
C SER A 200 20.75 -2.58 -11.02
N GLU A 201 19.70 -2.04 -11.62
CA GLU A 201 18.55 -2.85 -12.03
C GLU A 201 18.95 -3.76 -13.19
N GLY A 202 18.64 -5.04 -13.05
CA GLY A 202 18.75 -5.99 -14.15
C GLY A 202 17.55 -5.87 -15.07
N ILE A 203 17.75 -6.18 -16.35
CA ILE A 203 16.62 -6.41 -17.27
C ILE A 203 16.03 -7.78 -16.92
N SER A 204 14.82 -7.82 -16.39
CA SER A 204 14.03 -9.04 -16.31
C SER A 204 13.30 -9.26 -17.65
N VAL A 205 13.36 -10.48 -18.17
CA VAL A 205 12.49 -10.90 -19.26
C VAL A 205 11.26 -11.51 -18.63
N GLU A 206 10.10 -10.86 -18.79
CA GLU A 206 8.83 -11.46 -18.40
C GLU A 206 8.57 -12.68 -19.29
N GLY A 207 8.56 -13.86 -18.67
CA GLY A 207 8.12 -15.11 -19.28
C GLY A 207 6.62 -15.32 -19.07
N TYR A 208 6.14 -16.53 -19.32
CA TYR A 208 4.80 -16.93 -18.90
C TYR A 208 4.72 -16.91 -17.36
N ASP A 209 3.93 -16.00 -16.79
CA ASP A 209 3.64 -16.02 -15.35
C ASP A 209 2.66 -17.16 -15.05
N TYR A 210 3.01 -17.99 -14.07
CA TYR A 210 2.14 -19.07 -13.58
C TYR A 210 0.97 -18.51 -12.76
N HIS A 211 1.10 -17.28 -12.24
CA HIS A 211 0.11 -16.63 -11.41
C HIS A 211 -0.74 -15.63 -12.19
N SER A 212 -1.99 -15.44 -11.76
CA SER A 212 -2.96 -14.53 -12.40
C SER A 212 -2.77 -13.05 -12.03
N HIS A 213 -1.89 -12.75 -11.08
CA HIS A 213 -1.65 -11.41 -10.52
C HIS A 213 -0.19 -11.03 -10.75
N GLU A 214 0.12 -9.74 -10.85
CA GLU A 214 1.47 -9.22 -11.11
C GLU A 214 2.40 -9.42 -9.91
N ALA A 215 3.71 -9.52 -10.16
CA ALA A 215 4.72 -9.55 -9.12
C ALA A 215 4.67 -8.28 -8.26
N ALA A 216 4.65 -8.44 -6.93
CA ALA A 216 4.62 -7.33 -6.00
C ALA A 216 6.00 -7.07 -5.37
N ILE A 217 6.13 -5.97 -4.64
CA ILE A 217 7.35 -5.61 -3.92
C ILE A 217 7.81 -6.79 -3.01
N GLY A 218 9.02 -7.31 -3.23
CA GLY A 218 9.61 -8.40 -2.46
C GLY A 218 9.21 -9.83 -2.86
N ASP A 219 8.42 -9.98 -3.92
CA ASP A 219 8.09 -11.25 -4.60
C ASP A 219 7.28 -12.30 -3.81
N LEU A 220 7.03 -12.10 -2.50
CA LEU A 220 6.21 -13.04 -1.71
C LEU A 220 4.72 -13.04 -2.11
N PHE A 221 4.21 -11.85 -2.46
CA PHE A 221 2.82 -11.63 -2.83
C PHE A 221 2.70 -11.29 -4.31
N ARG A 222 1.50 -11.44 -4.84
CA ARG A 222 1.09 -10.93 -6.15
C ARG A 222 -0.02 -9.91 -5.98
N VAL A 223 -0.09 -8.92 -6.85
CA VAL A 223 -1.08 -7.83 -6.76
C VAL A 223 -1.89 -7.72 -8.06
N LYS A 224 -3.19 -7.51 -7.91
CA LYS A 224 -4.06 -7.02 -8.99
C LYS A 224 -4.31 -5.54 -8.76
N TYR A 225 -3.99 -4.73 -9.77
CA TYR A 225 -4.19 -3.28 -9.74
C TYR A 225 -5.66 -2.91 -10.00
N PRO A 226 -6.10 -1.72 -9.55
CA PRO A 226 -7.42 -1.17 -9.88
C PRO A 226 -7.56 -0.98 -11.40
N GLU A 227 -8.68 -1.44 -11.95
CA GLU A 227 -9.08 -1.29 -13.36
C GLU A 227 -10.28 -0.33 -13.50
N ASP A 228 -10.69 0.32 -12.41
CA ASP A 228 -11.91 1.13 -12.26
C ASP A 228 -11.66 2.64 -12.34
N TRP A 229 -10.59 3.06 -13.01
CA TRP A 229 -10.25 4.47 -13.22
C TRP A 229 -11.19 5.14 -14.22
N SER A 230 -11.72 6.32 -13.89
CA SER A 230 -12.44 7.14 -14.86
C SER A 230 -11.48 7.97 -15.73
N GLU A 231 -11.93 8.38 -16.92
CA GLU A 231 -11.08 9.13 -17.87
C GLU A 231 -10.54 10.46 -17.31
N ASP A 232 -11.25 11.09 -16.37
CA ASP A 232 -10.82 12.32 -15.69
C ASP A 232 -9.83 12.08 -14.56
N GLU A 233 -9.62 10.83 -14.16
CA GLU A 233 -8.60 10.45 -13.19
C GLU A 233 -7.28 10.05 -13.82
N LEU A 234 -7.28 9.70 -15.11
CA LEU A 234 -6.08 9.30 -15.83
C LEU A 234 -5.09 10.47 -15.96
N TYR A 235 -3.81 10.13 -15.80
CA TYR A 235 -2.71 11.03 -16.09
C TYR A 235 -2.49 11.18 -17.60
N ASP A 236 -2.17 12.38 -18.04
CA ASP A 236 -1.96 12.73 -19.46
C ASP A 236 -0.82 13.74 -19.57
N PHE A 237 0.39 13.21 -19.39
CA PHE A 237 1.65 13.92 -19.50
C PHE A 237 2.73 13.02 -20.13
N ASP A 238 3.72 13.64 -20.75
CA ASP A 238 4.96 12.99 -21.17
C ASP A 238 6.05 13.34 -20.15
N TRP A 239 6.55 12.34 -19.42
CA TRP A 239 7.55 12.56 -18.38
C TRP A 239 8.88 13.08 -18.93
N SER A 240 9.24 12.73 -20.18
CA SER A 240 10.46 13.24 -20.80
C SER A 240 10.45 14.76 -21.00
N VAL A 241 9.25 15.34 -21.16
CA VAL A 241 9.02 16.78 -21.24
C VAL A 241 8.84 17.37 -19.85
N LEU A 242 7.92 16.80 -19.06
CA LEU A 242 7.54 17.32 -17.74
C LEU A 242 8.73 17.34 -16.77
N SER A 243 9.64 16.37 -16.84
CA SER A 243 10.85 16.31 -16.01
C SER A 243 11.78 17.52 -16.16
N GLN A 244 11.67 18.28 -17.25
CA GLN A 244 12.45 19.49 -17.49
C GLN A 244 11.78 20.76 -16.93
N GLU A 245 10.54 20.66 -16.43
CA GLU A 245 9.80 21.79 -15.88
C GLU A 245 10.13 22.05 -14.41
N ASN A 246 9.93 23.31 -13.99
CA ASN A 246 10.06 23.70 -12.58
C ASN A 246 8.95 23.10 -11.70
N ILE A 247 7.74 22.96 -12.25
CA ILE A 247 6.57 22.41 -11.57
C ILE A 247 6.27 21.05 -12.21
N ARG A 248 6.62 19.98 -11.50
CA ARG A 248 6.47 18.59 -11.97
C ARG A 248 5.30 17.83 -11.35
N PHE A 249 4.83 18.29 -10.19
CA PHE A 249 3.87 17.56 -9.37
C PHE A 249 2.75 18.49 -8.89
N ALA A 250 1.55 17.94 -8.76
CA ALA A 250 0.40 18.58 -8.15
C ALA A 250 0.13 17.99 -6.76
N LYS A 251 -0.69 18.69 -5.97
CA LYS A 251 -1.21 18.18 -4.70
C LYS A 251 -2.65 17.70 -4.88
N PHE A 252 -2.96 16.51 -4.37
CA PHE A 252 -4.33 16.04 -4.27
C PHE A 252 -5.01 16.68 -3.05
N ASP A 253 -6.17 17.29 -3.25
CA ASP A 253 -6.86 18.03 -2.20
C ASP A 253 -7.72 17.14 -1.31
N TYR A 254 -7.14 16.66 -0.21
CA TYR A 254 -7.83 15.84 0.80
C TYR A 254 -8.67 16.66 1.81
N ASN A 255 -8.65 17.99 1.74
CA ASN A 255 -9.38 18.85 2.68
C ASN A 255 -10.86 19.04 2.29
N LYS A 256 -11.21 18.65 1.06
CA LYS A 256 -12.59 18.60 0.56
C LYS A 256 -13.39 17.42 1.14
#